data_AF-A0A950EL06-F1
#
_entry.id   AF-A0A950EL06-F1
#
_cell.length_a   1.000
_cell.length_b   1.000
_cell.length_c   1.000
_cell.angle_alpha   90.00
_cell.angle_beta   90.00
_cell.angle_gamma   90.00
#
_symmetry.space_group_name_H-M   'P 1'
#
loop_
_entity.id
_entity.type
_entity.pdbx_description
1 polymer ?
#
loop_
_entity_poly.entity_id
_entity_poly.type
_entity_poly.pdbx_seq_one_letter_code
_entity_poly.pdbx_strand_id
1 'polypeptide(L)'
;MPALTPATPASSPALPPEQVSLLERCIAQHALRPGALIELLHAVQHALGHIPEAAVPRIADALNLSRAEVYGVISYYPHLRSQPTGRRLIQICSAESCQSRGAAGLMRQAEQLLGCAAHGTRSDGAVTLEPVYCLGLCAQSPALMVDECEPHAQVTPERLEQLTRQWLEPDFEPEAAPNQEGQALEAIKAEAVRLYVPRDAAALAVGADAVAEALQRECAARGMAVQIVRNGSRGLLWLETLVEVETPEGRVAYGPVGVADVPSLLDAGLLQGRPHALCHGLTEAMPYLARQERLTFARVGLADPLSLADYAAQGGWQGLKNAAAMAPEAVVQQVLDSGLRGRGGAAFP
;
A
#
# COMPACT_ATOMS: atom_id res chain seq x y z
N MET A 1 -16.41 47.87 13.58
CA MET A 1 -15.70 46.60 13.83
C MET A 1 -15.02 46.73 15.18
N PRO A 2 -15.43 45.98 16.22
CA PRO A 2 -14.77 46.04 17.51
C PRO A 2 -13.37 45.41 17.38
N ALA A 3 -12.36 46.09 17.93
CA ALA A 3 -10.99 45.63 17.91
C ALA A 3 -10.86 44.34 18.75
N LEU A 4 -10.37 43.28 18.12
CA LEU A 4 -9.94 42.05 18.80
C LEU A 4 -8.80 42.42 19.75
N THR A 5 -9.06 42.30 21.04
CA THR A 5 -8.03 42.41 22.08
C THR A 5 -7.14 41.17 21.98
N PRO A 6 -5.80 41.28 21.89
CA PRO A 6 -4.95 40.11 21.87
C PRO A 6 -5.06 39.37 23.20
N ALA A 7 -5.48 38.11 23.14
CA ALA A 7 -5.47 37.22 24.29
C ALA A 7 -4.03 37.08 24.82
N THR A 8 -3.85 37.24 26.12
CA THR A 8 -2.59 36.97 26.81
C THR A 8 -2.20 35.51 26.58
N PRO A 9 -0.97 35.19 26.13
CA PRO A 9 -0.57 33.80 25.97
C PRO A 9 -0.55 33.14 27.35
N ALA A 10 -1.43 32.14 27.53
CA ALA A 10 -1.35 31.25 28.68
C ALA A 10 0.05 30.62 28.67
N SER A 11 0.76 30.67 29.80
CA SER A 11 2.09 30.07 29.92
C SER A 11 2.00 28.59 29.58
N SER A 12 2.64 28.14 28.50
CA SER A 12 2.71 26.72 28.17
C SER A 12 3.29 25.97 29.37
N PRO A 13 2.65 24.88 29.84
CA PRO A 13 3.11 24.14 31.01
C PRO A 13 4.53 23.61 30.76
N ALA A 14 5.38 23.71 31.78
CA ALA A 14 6.74 23.18 31.70
C ALA A 14 6.72 21.65 31.52
N LEU A 15 7.61 21.13 30.66
CA LEU A 15 7.77 19.69 30.45
C LEU A 15 8.23 19.00 31.75
N PRO A 16 7.60 17.88 32.13
CA PRO A 16 8.08 17.02 33.21
C PRO A 16 9.54 16.58 33.00
N PRO A 17 10.34 16.38 34.07
CA PRO A 17 11.76 16.03 33.94
C PRO A 17 12.06 14.78 33.11
N GLU A 18 11.18 13.78 33.16
CA GLU A 18 11.28 12.56 32.35
C GLU A 18 11.12 12.83 30.85
N GLN A 19 10.15 13.70 30.48
CA GLN A 19 9.89 14.08 29.10
C GLN A 19 11.01 14.95 28.54
N VAL A 20 11.60 15.81 29.37
CA VAL A 20 12.80 16.56 29.02
C VAL A 20 13.94 15.61 28.66
N SER A 21 14.16 14.57 29.47
CA SER A 21 15.23 13.58 29.21
C SER A 21 14.98 12.73 27.95
N LEU A 22 13.72 12.44 27.62
CA LEU A 22 13.34 11.82 26.35
C LEU A 22 13.61 12.76 25.15
N LEU A 23 13.20 14.02 25.25
CA LEU A 23 13.41 15.04 24.22
C LEU A 23 14.90 15.26 23.92
N GLU A 24 15.74 15.40 24.95
CA GLU A 24 17.18 15.58 24.77
C GLU A 24 17.83 14.37 24.08
N ARG A 25 17.36 13.14 24.37
CA ARG A 25 17.81 11.94 23.64
C ARG A 25 17.42 11.98 22.17
N CYS A 26 16.19 12.35 21.84
CA CYS A 26 15.74 12.49 20.45
C CYS A 26 16.58 13.55 19.71
N ILE A 27 16.83 14.69 20.34
CA ILE A 27 17.66 15.78 19.80
C ILE A 27 19.08 15.27 19.51
N ALA A 28 19.72 14.63 20.49
CA ALA A 28 21.09 14.14 20.35
C ALA A 28 21.28 13.16 19.17
N GLN A 29 20.25 12.37 18.85
CA GLN A 29 20.27 11.43 17.71
C GLN A 29 20.20 12.11 16.34
N HIS A 30 19.65 13.33 16.26
CA HIS A 30 19.30 13.98 14.98
C HIS A 30 20.02 15.31 14.72
N ALA A 31 20.54 15.98 15.74
CA ALA A 31 21.07 17.36 15.65
C ALA A 31 22.22 17.56 14.65
N LEU A 32 22.98 16.50 14.33
CA LEU A 32 24.12 16.58 13.40
C LEU A 32 23.75 16.32 11.93
N ARG A 33 22.48 16.03 11.63
CA ARG A 33 22.03 15.65 10.29
C ARG A 33 21.34 16.84 9.61
N PRO A 34 21.82 17.30 8.44
CA PRO A 34 21.16 18.35 7.68
C PRO A 34 19.70 17.98 7.37
N GLY A 35 18.75 18.88 7.63
CA GLY A 35 17.34 18.69 7.31
C GLY A 35 16.56 17.74 8.24
N ALA A 36 17.08 17.41 9.43
CA ALA A 36 16.51 16.39 10.31
C ALA A 36 15.23 16.78 11.07
N LEU A 37 14.60 17.92 10.77
CA LEU A 37 13.45 18.42 11.54
C LEU A 37 12.28 17.42 11.56
N ILE A 38 11.87 16.88 10.41
CA ILE A 38 10.74 15.94 10.34
C ILE A 38 11.08 14.63 11.08
N GLU A 39 12.29 14.09 10.88
CA GLU A 39 12.75 12.87 11.56
C GLU A 39 12.77 13.06 13.09
N LEU A 40 13.26 14.21 13.56
CA LEU A 40 13.26 14.56 14.97
C LEU A 40 11.83 14.70 15.53
N LEU A 41 10.93 15.36 14.80
CA LEU A 41 9.53 15.51 15.23
C LEU A 41 8.81 14.15 15.32
N HIS A 42 9.09 13.21 14.41
CA HIS A 42 8.62 11.83 14.52
C HIS A 42 9.19 11.13 15.75
N ALA A 43 10.49 11.26 16.01
CA ALA A 43 11.12 10.65 17.17
C ALA A 43 10.54 11.20 18.49
N VAL A 44 10.31 12.50 18.57
CA VAL A 44 9.68 13.16 19.74
C VAL A 44 8.25 12.68 19.92
N GLN A 45 7.45 12.64 18.84
CA GLN A 45 6.07 12.14 18.88
C GLN A 45 6.02 10.68 19.31
N HIS A 46 6.91 9.83 18.80
CA HIS A 46 6.96 8.42 19.18
C HIS A 46 7.33 8.26 20.66
N ALA A 47 8.30 9.04 21.14
CA ALA A 47 8.76 8.97 22.53
C ALA A 47 7.76 9.54 23.54
N LEU A 48 6.97 10.55 23.17
CA LEU A 48 6.08 11.31 24.07
C LEU A 48 4.59 11.14 23.76
N GLY A 49 4.23 10.38 22.72
CA GLY A 49 2.88 10.21 22.18
C GLY A 49 2.35 11.41 21.37
N HIS A 50 2.98 12.58 21.49
CA HIS A 50 2.65 13.83 20.79
C HIS A 50 3.86 14.77 20.85
N ILE A 51 3.75 15.96 20.26
CA ILE A 51 4.79 17.00 20.27
C ILE A 51 4.31 18.14 21.19
N PRO A 52 4.77 18.20 22.45
CA PRO A 52 4.37 19.25 23.37
C PRO A 52 4.86 20.61 22.87
N GLU A 53 4.05 21.65 23.03
CA GLU A 53 4.43 23.03 22.64
C GLU A 53 5.74 23.48 23.31
N ALA A 54 5.95 23.05 24.55
CA ALA A 54 7.16 23.33 25.31
C ALA A 54 8.44 22.65 24.76
N ALA A 55 8.32 21.68 23.84
CA ALA A 55 9.46 21.08 23.14
C ALA A 55 9.96 21.96 21.98
N VAL A 56 9.11 22.79 21.39
CA VAL A 56 9.40 23.59 20.18
C VAL A 56 10.63 24.49 20.35
N PRO A 57 10.81 25.25 21.45
CA PRO A 57 12.00 26.09 21.62
C PRO A 57 13.31 25.29 21.61
N ARG A 58 13.34 24.13 22.29
CA ARG A 58 14.55 23.28 22.37
C ARG A 58 14.89 22.65 21.02
N ILE A 59 13.87 22.24 20.26
CA ILE A 59 14.05 21.70 18.90
C ILE A 59 14.59 22.79 17.97
N ALA A 60 14.03 24.00 18.05
CA ALA A 60 14.47 25.16 17.26
C ALA A 60 15.94 25.51 17.54
N ASP A 61 16.31 25.60 18.82
CA ASP A 61 17.69 25.89 19.24
C ASP A 61 18.67 24.81 18.77
N ALA A 62 18.30 23.53 18.91
CA ALA A 62 19.17 22.41 18.56
C ALA A 62 19.44 22.28 17.05
N LEU A 63 18.47 22.67 16.21
CA LEU A 63 18.58 22.61 14.75
C LEU A 63 18.97 23.95 14.11
N ASN A 64 19.18 24.99 14.93
CA ASN A 64 19.44 26.36 14.46
C ASN A 64 18.34 26.87 13.50
N LEU A 65 17.08 26.65 13.88
CA LEU A 65 15.88 27.08 13.17
C LEU A 65 15.09 28.09 14.02
N SER A 66 14.22 28.86 13.39
CA SER A 66 13.26 29.68 14.13
C SER A 66 12.14 28.81 14.70
N ARG A 67 11.56 29.24 15.83
CA ARG A 67 10.34 28.63 16.39
C ARG A 67 9.19 28.61 15.39
N ALA A 68 9.12 29.61 14.52
CA ALA A 68 8.08 29.72 13.49
C ALA A 68 8.23 28.64 12.40
N GLU A 69 9.46 28.30 12.01
CA GLU A 69 9.71 27.20 11.06
C GLU A 69 9.31 25.84 11.66
N VAL A 70 9.70 25.57 12.90
CA VAL A 70 9.32 24.33 13.61
C VAL A 70 7.81 24.23 13.75
N TYR A 71 7.15 25.30 14.23
CA TYR A 71 5.69 25.35 14.32
C TYR A 71 5.01 25.23 12.95
N GLY A 72 5.58 25.84 11.91
CA GLY A 72 5.10 25.75 10.53
C GLY A 72 5.07 24.30 10.04
N VAL A 73 6.13 23.53 10.32
CA VAL A 73 6.16 22.10 9.97
C VAL A 73 5.14 21.29 10.76
N ILE A 74 5.05 21.49 12.08
CA ILE A 74 4.08 20.78 12.94
C ILE A 74 2.64 21.05 12.47
N SER A 75 2.31 22.32 12.19
CA SER A 75 0.96 22.70 11.74
C SER A 75 0.65 22.30 10.29
N TYR A 76 1.68 22.15 9.45
CA TYR A 76 1.51 21.76 8.05
C TYR A 76 1.21 20.26 7.89
N TYR A 77 1.84 19.39 8.68
CA TYR A 77 1.67 17.94 8.58
C TYR A 77 0.66 17.44 9.61
N PRO A 78 -0.55 16.98 9.21
CA PRO A 78 -1.57 16.54 10.16
C PRO A 78 -1.16 15.38 11.06
N HIS A 79 -0.19 14.56 10.61
CA HIS A 79 0.37 13.46 11.38
C HIS A 79 1.21 13.92 12.58
N LEU A 80 1.69 15.17 12.59
CA LEU A 80 2.46 15.75 13.68
C LEU A 80 1.50 16.36 14.71
N ARG A 81 1.16 15.58 15.73
CA ARG A 81 0.15 15.93 16.73
C ARG A 81 0.72 16.83 17.81
N SER A 82 0.07 17.97 18.04
CA SER A 82 0.38 18.83 19.20
C SER A 82 -0.36 18.44 20.48
N GLN A 83 -1.31 17.50 20.39
CA GLN A 83 -2.11 17.02 21.52
C GLN A 83 -1.99 15.49 21.65
N PRO A 84 -2.05 14.95 22.87
CA PRO A 84 -2.02 13.51 23.10
C PRO A 84 -3.29 12.84 22.55
N THR A 85 -3.13 11.62 22.04
CA THR A 85 -4.24 10.70 21.75
C THR A 85 -4.55 9.84 22.98
N GLY A 86 -5.64 9.11 22.93
CA GLY A 86 -5.90 8.01 23.83
C GLY A 86 -4.88 6.88 23.64
N ARG A 87 -4.96 5.86 24.52
CA ARG A 87 -4.06 4.70 24.48
C ARG A 87 -4.05 3.96 23.14
N ARG A 88 -5.16 4.00 22.39
CA ARG A 88 -5.28 3.50 21.02
C ARG A 88 -5.77 4.61 20.09
N LEU A 89 -5.23 4.68 18.89
CA LEU A 89 -5.66 5.55 17.81
C LEU A 89 -6.28 4.70 16.69
N ILE A 90 -7.57 4.90 16.42
CA ILE A 90 -8.29 4.22 15.36
C ILE A 90 -8.57 5.21 14.23
N GLN A 91 -8.01 4.95 13.06
CA GLN A 91 -8.14 5.79 11.88
C GLN A 91 -8.97 5.11 10.81
N ILE A 92 -10.13 5.66 10.45
CA ILE A 92 -11.01 5.08 9.42
C ILE A 92 -10.90 5.88 8.13
N CYS A 93 -10.61 5.19 7.03
CA CYS A 93 -10.46 5.80 5.73
C CYS A 93 -11.78 6.39 5.22
N SER A 94 -11.75 7.69 4.92
CA SER A 94 -12.87 8.47 4.40
C SER A 94 -12.70 8.87 2.93
N ALA A 95 -11.75 8.26 2.20
CA ALA A 95 -11.57 8.50 0.76
C ALA A 95 -12.62 7.76 -0.09
N GLU A 96 -12.71 8.12 -1.36
CA GLU A 96 -13.84 7.82 -2.26
C GLU A 96 -14.10 6.33 -2.43
N SER A 97 -13.04 5.53 -2.53
CA SER A 97 -13.16 4.07 -2.65
C SER A 97 -13.79 3.44 -1.39
N CYS A 98 -13.36 3.90 -0.21
CA CYS A 98 -13.91 3.46 1.08
C CYS A 98 -15.34 3.98 1.27
N GLN A 99 -15.62 5.24 0.93
CA GLN A 99 -16.98 5.80 0.98
C GLN A 99 -17.95 5.03 0.08
N SER A 100 -17.54 4.71 -1.14
CA SER A 100 -18.33 3.92 -2.10
C SER A 100 -18.65 2.50 -1.59
N ARG A 101 -17.86 2.01 -0.63
CA ARG A 101 -18.04 0.72 0.03
C ARG A 101 -18.63 0.81 1.44
N GLY A 102 -19.22 1.96 1.79
CA GLY A 102 -19.98 2.12 3.02
C GLY A 102 -19.18 2.59 4.24
N ALA A 103 -17.98 3.16 4.06
CA ALA A 103 -17.17 3.66 5.18
C ALA A 103 -17.88 4.70 6.07
N ALA A 104 -18.84 5.46 5.53
CA ALA A 104 -19.65 6.37 6.35
C ALA A 104 -20.53 5.62 7.38
N GLY A 105 -21.04 4.43 7.01
CA GLY A 105 -21.74 3.55 7.96
C GLY A 105 -20.78 2.95 8.98
N LEU A 106 -19.60 2.53 8.51
CA LEU A 106 -18.54 1.99 9.36
C LEU A 106 -18.07 3.01 10.42
N MET A 107 -17.91 4.28 10.03
CA MET A 107 -17.57 5.36 10.96
C MET A 107 -18.63 5.54 12.05
N ARG A 108 -19.92 5.62 11.69
CA ARG A 108 -21.00 5.74 12.69
C ARG A 108 -21.05 4.57 13.66
N GLN A 109 -20.81 3.36 13.15
CA GLN A 109 -20.74 2.18 14.01
C GLN A 109 -19.52 2.24 14.94
N ALA A 110 -18.37 2.69 14.44
CA ALA A 110 -17.18 2.89 15.27
C ALA A 110 -17.43 3.92 16.38
N GLU A 111 -18.11 5.04 16.09
CA GLU A 111 -18.49 6.03 17.11
C GLU A 111 -19.35 5.40 18.22
N GLN A 112 -20.31 4.54 17.85
CA GLN A 112 -21.17 3.82 18.79
C GLN A 112 -20.41 2.79 19.63
N LEU A 113 -19.56 1.97 18.98
CA LEU A 113 -18.83 0.89 19.64
C LEU A 113 -17.71 1.42 20.55
N LEU A 114 -16.99 2.45 20.10
CA LEU A 114 -15.89 3.03 20.83
C LEU A 114 -16.40 4.00 21.89
N GLY A 115 -17.55 4.65 21.70
CA GLY A 115 -18.10 5.62 22.65
C GLY A 115 -17.41 6.99 22.59
N CYS A 116 -16.82 7.34 21.44
CA CYS A 116 -16.29 8.67 21.15
C CYS A 116 -16.71 9.12 19.74
N ALA A 117 -16.83 10.44 19.54
CA ALA A 117 -17.13 11.00 18.23
C ALA A 117 -15.90 10.96 17.31
N ALA A 118 -16.11 11.09 16.00
CA ALA A 118 -15.03 11.35 15.05
C ALA A 118 -14.22 12.60 15.46
N HIS A 119 -12.88 12.50 15.36
CA HIS A 119 -11.91 13.46 15.92
C HIS A 119 -11.91 13.57 17.46
N GLY A 120 -12.52 12.61 18.15
CA GLY A 120 -12.69 12.61 19.59
C GLY A 120 -11.91 11.51 20.28
N THR A 121 -11.41 11.84 21.46
CA THR A 121 -10.90 10.86 22.43
C THR A 121 -11.99 10.53 23.43
N ARG A 122 -12.14 9.25 23.75
CA ARG A 122 -13.08 8.77 24.78
C ARG A 122 -12.73 9.36 26.15
N SER A 123 -13.75 9.57 26.98
CA SER A 123 -13.61 10.22 28.28
C SER A 123 -12.64 9.53 29.26
N ASP A 124 -12.42 8.22 29.10
CA ASP A 124 -11.46 7.42 29.88
C ASP A 124 -10.02 7.46 29.32
N GLY A 125 -9.79 8.18 28.22
CA GLY A 125 -8.50 8.25 27.54
C GLY A 125 -8.06 6.94 26.86
N ALA A 126 -8.95 5.95 26.72
CA ALA A 126 -8.57 4.65 26.19
C ALA A 126 -8.42 4.66 24.65
N VAL A 127 -9.24 5.42 23.94
CA VAL A 127 -9.26 5.38 22.47
C VAL A 127 -9.56 6.76 21.87
N THR A 128 -8.88 7.06 20.77
CA THR A 128 -9.15 8.19 19.88
C THR A 128 -9.65 7.64 18.54
N LEU A 129 -10.70 8.25 18.01
CA LEU A 129 -11.26 7.91 16.69
C LEU A 129 -11.03 9.07 15.73
N GLU A 130 -10.34 8.83 14.62
CA GLU A 130 -10.02 9.83 13.61
C GLU A 130 -10.46 9.38 12.21
N PRO A 131 -11.15 10.23 11.44
CA PRO A 131 -11.22 10.03 9.99
C PRO A 131 -9.88 10.38 9.36
N VAL A 132 -9.38 9.52 8.49
CA VAL A 132 -8.19 9.77 7.67
C VAL A 132 -8.57 9.80 6.20
N TYR A 133 -7.96 10.70 5.43
CA TYR A 133 -8.17 10.74 3.99
C TYR A 133 -7.17 9.82 3.30
N CYS A 134 -7.66 8.66 2.87
CA CYS A 134 -6.97 7.61 2.11
C CYS A 134 -5.85 6.90 2.88
N LEU A 135 -5.98 5.58 3.00
CA LEU A 135 -4.94 4.68 3.53
C LEU A 135 -4.19 3.93 2.42
N GLY A 136 -4.41 4.27 1.14
CA GLY A 136 -3.80 3.59 0.00
C GLY A 136 -4.30 2.16 -0.28
N LEU A 137 -5.24 1.65 0.51
CA LEU A 137 -5.79 0.28 0.40
C LEU A 137 -7.05 0.20 -0.48
N CYS A 138 -7.13 1.02 -1.53
CA CYS A 138 -8.36 1.21 -2.33
C CYS A 138 -8.91 -0.09 -2.94
N ALA A 139 -8.05 -1.01 -3.37
CA ALA A 139 -8.47 -2.29 -3.93
C ALA A 139 -9.14 -3.21 -2.89
N GLN A 140 -8.93 -2.93 -1.61
CA GLN A 140 -9.39 -3.73 -0.48
C GLN A 140 -10.24 -2.90 0.49
N SER A 141 -10.88 -1.83 0.01
CA SER A 141 -11.77 -0.99 0.81
C SER A 141 -12.94 -1.80 1.44
N PRO A 142 -13.60 -1.33 2.51
CA PRO A 142 -13.20 -0.23 3.40
C PRO A 142 -11.96 -0.60 4.23
N ALA A 143 -11.14 0.41 4.54
CA ALA A 143 -9.91 0.25 5.30
C ALA A 143 -9.88 1.12 6.55
N LEU A 144 -9.18 0.65 7.58
CA LEU A 144 -8.82 1.40 8.78
C LEU A 144 -7.38 1.10 9.16
N MET A 145 -6.81 1.93 10.03
CA MET A 145 -5.47 1.76 10.59
C MET A 145 -5.53 1.93 12.09
N VAL A 146 -4.78 1.11 12.82
CA VAL A 146 -4.64 1.22 14.28
C VAL A 146 -3.23 1.63 14.62
N ASP A 147 -3.11 2.60 15.53
CA ASP A 147 -1.85 3.14 16.05
C ASP A 147 -0.84 3.51 14.95
N GLU A 148 -1.34 3.92 13.78
CA GLU A 148 -0.56 4.29 12.60
C GLU A 148 0.34 3.18 12.01
N CYS A 149 0.20 1.94 12.48
CA CYS A 149 1.09 0.83 12.11
C CYS A 149 0.34 -0.44 11.68
N GLU A 150 -0.91 -0.62 12.09
CA GLU A 150 -1.69 -1.84 11.83
C GLU A 150 -2.82 -1.56 10.82
N PRO A 151 -2.59 -1.80 9.51
CA PRO A 151 -3.63 -1.66 8.52
C PRO A 151 -4.62 -2.83 8.56
N HIS A 152 -5.91 -2.52 8.50
CA HIS A 152 -6.98 -3.49 8.30
C HIS A 152 -7.76 -3.14 7.03
N ALA A 153 -7.97 -4.15 6.19
CA ALA A 153 -8.69 -4.00 4.93
C ALA A 153 -9.95 -4.89 4.90
N GLN A 154 -10.82 -4.64 3.92
CA GLN A 154 -12.12 -5.28 3.71
C GLN A 154 -12.98 -5.29 4.97
N VAL A 155 -12.92 -4.22 5.75
CA VAL A 155 -13.56 -4.17 7.06
C VAL A 155 -15.06 -4.06 6.91
N THR A 156 -15.77 -5.11 7.32
CA THR A 156 -17.22 -5.14 7.44
C THR A 156 -17.66 -4.66 8.83
N PRO A 157 -18.95 -4.30 9.02
CA PRO A 157 -19.52 -4.02 10.33
C PRO A 157 -19.21 -5.07 11.40
N GLU A 158 -19.31 -6.35 11.05
CA GLU A 158 -19.06 -7.47 11.96
C GLU A 158 -17.57 -7.59 12.29
N ARG A 159 -16.71 -7.35 11.31
CA ARG A 159 -15.26 -7.36 11.52
C ARG A 159 -14.84 -6.21 12.43
N LEU A 160 -15.43 -5.02 12.27
CA LEU A 160 -15.20 -3.88 13.15
C LEU A 160 -15.56 -4.19 14.61
N GLU A 161 -16.68 -4.88 14.85
CA GLU A 161 -17.05 -5.30 16.20
C GLU A 161 -16.03 -6.26 16.83
N GLN A 162 -15.55 -7.23 16.05
CA GLN A 162 -14.51 -8.17 16.51
C GLN A 162 -13.23 -7.43 16.87
N LEU A 163 -12.76 -6.55 15.98
CA LEU A 163 -11.56 -5.76 16.17
C LEU A 163 -11.68 -4.84 17.41
N THR A 164 -12.84 -4.21 17.58
CA THR A 164 -13.07 -3.32 18.73
C THR A 164 -12.99 -4.06 20.06
N ARG A 165 -13.49 -5.31 20.13
CA ARG A 165 -13.34 -6.13 21.35
C ARG A 165 -11.87 -6.42 21.64
N GLN A 166 -11.09 -6.76 20.62
CA GLN A 166 -9.65 -7.05 20.75
C GLN A 166 -8.87 -5.82 21.25
N TRP A 167 -9.15 -4.63 20.73
CA TRP A 167 -8.43 -3.40 21.11
C TRP A 167 -8.77 -2.87 22.50
N LEU A 168 -9.95 -3.24 23.04
CA LEU A 168 -10.41 -2.76 24.33
C LEU A 168 -10.04 -3.71 25.49
N GLU A 169 -9.44 -4.86 25.21
CA GLU A 169 -8.89 -5.74 26.25
C GLU A 169 -7.61 -5.13 26.86
N PRO A 170 -7.38 -5.25 28.19
CA PRO A 170 -6.34 -4.51 28.89
C PRO A 170 -4.88 -4.86 28.52
N ASP A 171 -4.64 -6.04 27.92
CA ASP A 171 -3.31 -6.64 27.77
C ASP A 171 -2.97 -7.06 26.30
N PHE A 172 -3.59 -6.43 25.30
CA PHE A 172 -3.30 -6.74 23.90
C PHE A 172 -2.02 -6.03 23.42
N GLU A 173 -0.94 -6.78 23.25
CA GLU A 173 0.27 -6.36 22.53
C GLU A 173 0.11 -6.64 21.02
N PRO A 174 0.49 -5.70 20.14
CA PRO A 174 0.38 -5.89 18.69
C PRO A 174 1.31 -7.01 18.21
N GLU A 175 0.73 -8.06 17.63
CA GLU A 175 1.49 -9.12 16.98
C GLU A 175 1.95 -8.61 15.60
N ALA A 176 3.25 -8.42 15.43
CA ALA A 176 3.83 -8.02 14.15
C ALA A 176 3.40 -9.00 13.06
N ALA A 177 2.84 -8.47 11.97
CA ALA A 177 2.42 -9.28 10.82
C ALA A 177 3.56 -10.21 10.38
N PRO A 178 3.32 -11.53 10.24
CA PRO A 178 4.36 -12.44 9.79
C PRO A 178 4.71 -12.13 8.32
N ASN A 179 5.89 -11.54 8.13
CA ASN A 179 6.58 -11.55 6.84
C ASN A 179 7.05 -12.99 6.58
N GLN A 180 6.21 -13.77 5.90
CA GLN A 180 6.62 -15.05 5.33
C GLN A 180 6.24 -15.14 3.86
N GLU A 181 6.97 -14.39 3.04
CA GLU A 181 7.14 -14.77 1.63
C GLU A 181 8.63 -14.70 1.29
N GLY A 182 9.20 -15.87 1.05
CA GLY A 182 10.59 -16.00 0.60
C GLY A 182 11.26 -17.20 1.21
N GLN A 183 11.17 -18.34 0.51
CA GLN A 183 12.23 -19.33 0.27
C GLN A 183 11.64 -20.73 0.02
N ALA A 184 11.15 -20.98 -1.20
CA ALA A 184 10.93 -22.36 -1.69
C ALA A 184 10.92 -22.48 -3.23
N LEU A 185 11.53 -21.56 -3.99
CA LEU A 185 11.31 -21.46 -5.44
C LEU A 185 12.58 -21.36 -6.32
N GLU A 186 13.73 -21.79 -5.81
CA GLU A 186 14.99 -21.71 -6.60
C GLU A 186 15.49 -23.04 -7.19
N ALA A 187 14.75 -24.15 -7.06
CA ALA A 187 15.27 -25.46 -7.51
C ALA A 187 14.61 -26.06 -8.77
N ILE A 188 13.67 -25.38 -9.44
CA ILE A 188 13.01 -25.94 -10.65
C ILE A 188 12.97 -24.89 -11.76
N LYS A 189 14.08 -24.67 -12.47
CA LYS A 189 14.14 -23.65 -13.55
C LYS A 189 14.51 -24.17 -14.94
N ALA A 190 14.78 -25.46 -15.13
CA ALA A 190 15.27 -25.96 -16.42
C ALA A 190 14.26 -26.78 -17.26
N GLU A 191 13.21 -27.35 -16.66
CA GLU A 191 12.28 -28.25 -17.39
C GLU A 191 10.78 -27.93 -17.21
N ALA A 192 10.43 -26.91 -16.41
CA ALA A 192 9.03 -26.57 -16.15
C ALA A 192 8.45 -25.65 -17.24
N VAL A 193 7.27 -26.00 -17.75
CA VAL A 193 6.53 -25.16 -18.71
C VAL A 193 5.94 -23.96 -17.98
N ARG A 194 6.13 -22.75 -18.51
CA ARG A 194 5.57 -21.54 -17.92
C ARG A 194 4.12 -21.32 -18.33
N LEU A 195 3.27 -21.18 -17.32
CA LEU A 195 1.88 -20.77 -17.45
C LEU A 195 1.72 -19.39 -16.84
N TYR A 196 1.02 -18.49 -17.52
CA TYR A 196 0.69 -17.16 -17.01
C TYR A 196 -0.79 -17.13 -16.68
N VAL A 197 -1.10 -16.79 -15.44
CA VAL A 197 -2.48 -16.66 -14.98
C VAL A 197 -2.60 -15.31 -14.27
N PRO A 198 -3.46 -14.40 -14.73
CA PRO A 198 -3.60 -13.07 -14.14
C PRO A 198 -4.06 -13.09 -12.66
N ARG A 199 -3.61 -12.10 -11.88
CA ARG A 199 -3.94 -11.88 -10.46
C ARG A 199 -4.33 -10.44 -10.11
N ASP A 200 -4.59 -9.59 -11.11
CA ASP A 200 -5.15 -8.26 -10.84
C ASP A 200 -6.63 -8.34 -10.42
N ALA A 201 -7.18 -7.22 -9.98
CA ALA A 201 -8.53 -7.15 -9.43
C ALA A 201 -9.62 -7.72 -10.36
N ALA A 202 -9.51 -7.54 -11.68
CA ALA A 202 -10.52 -8.04 -12.62
C ALA A 202 -10.44 -9.56 -12.76
N ALA A 203 -9.22 -10.11 -12.86
CA ALA A 203 -9.00 -11.55 -12.92
C ALA A 203 -9.42 -12.26 -11.62
N LEU A 204 -9.10 -11.66 -10.46
CA LEU A 204 -9.52 -12.18 -9.16
C LEU A 204 -11.04 -12.22 -9.03
N ALA A 205 -11.74 -11.18 -9.50
CA ALA A 205 -13.19 -11.09 -9.43
C ALA A 205 -13.91 -12.22 -10.19
N VAL A 206 -13.27 -12.82 -11.20
CA VAL A 206 -13.82 -13.95 -11.98
C VAL A 206 -13.21 -15.30 -11.62
N GLY A 207 -12.46 -15.39 -10.51
CA GLY A 207 -11.99 -16.65 -9.94
C GLY A 207 -10.62 -17.13 -10.42
N ALA A 208 -9.73 -16.23 -10.87
CA ALA A 208 -8.41 -16.62 -11.38
C ALA A 208 -7.52 -17.36 -10.37
N ASP A 209 -7.68 -17.11 -9.06
CA ASP A 209 -6.96 -17.88 -8.02
C ASP A 209 -7.36 -19.36 -8.04
N ALA A 210 -8.66 -19.64 -8.09
CA ALA A 210 -9.15 -21.01 -8.14
C ALA A 210 -8.67 -21.74 -9.40
N VAL A 211 -8.58 -21.04 -10.54
CA VAL A 211 -8.01 -21.58 -11.79
C VAL A 211 -6.52 -21.87 -11.64
N ALA A 212 -5.74 -20.96 -11.07
CA ALA A 212 -4.31 -21.15 -10.84
C ALA A 212 -4.04 -22.35 -9.91
N GLU A 213 -4.80 -22.48 -8.82
CA GLU A 213 -4.68 -23.64 -7.94
C GLU A 213 -5.09 -24.95 -8.61
N ALA A 214 -6.16 -24.93 -9.42
CA ALA A 214 -6.61 -26.09 -10.17
C ALA A 214 -5.54 -26.56 -11.16
N LEU A 215 -4.91 -25.64 -11.90
CA LEU A 215 -3.77 -25.93 -12.77
C LEU A 215 -2.61 -26.53 -11.97
N GLN A 216 -2.25 -25.95 -10.83
CA GLN A 216 -1.17 -26.47 -10.00
C GLN A 216 -1.44 -27.89 -9.51
N ARG A 217 -2.65 -28.16 -9.01
CA ARG A 217 -3.07 -29.48 -8.50
C ARG A 217 -3.10 -30.52 -9.61
N GLU A 218 -3.75 -30.22 -10.73
CA GLU A 218 -3.91 -31.16 -11.84
C GLU A 218 -2.57 -31.48 -12.51
N CYS A 219 -1.72 -30.48 -12.73
CA CYS A 219 -0.37 -30.71 -13.27
C CYS A 219 0.46 -31.57 -12.31
N ALA A 220 0.43 -31.31 -11.00
CA ALA A 220 1.14 -32.12 -10.01
C ALA A 220 0.63 -33.58 -9.99
N ALA A 221 -0.69 -33.79 -10.04
CA ALA A 221 -1.30 -35.12 -10.09
C ALA A 221 -0.90 -35.90 -11.34
N ARG A 222 -0.65 -35.21 -12.46
CA ARG A 222 -0.24 -35.78 -13.75
C ARG A 222 1.28 -35.86 -13.92
N GLY A 223 2.06 -35.47 -12.92
CA GLY A 223 3.53 -35.44 -13.00
C GLY A 223 4.07 -34.42 -14.01
N MET A 224 3.30 -33.38 -14.32
CA MET A 224 3.67 -32.32 -15.26
C MET A 224 4.31 -31.16 -14.51
N ALA A 225 5.59 -30.88 -14.82
CA ALA A 225 6.31 -29.75 -14.25
C ALA A 225 5.82 -28.44 -14.88
N VAL A 226 5.21 -27.57 -14.08
CA VAL A 226 4.78 -26.24 -14.50
C VAL A 226 5.27 -25.16 -13.55
N GLN A 227 5.58 -23.99 -14.09
CA GLN A 227 5.80 -22.77 -13.34
C GLN A 227 4.64 -21.82 -13.60
N ILE A 228 3.79 -21.59 -12.60
CA ILE A 228 2.70 -20.62 -12.70
C ILE A 228 3.22 -19.23 -12.35
N VAL A 229 3.22 -18.34 -13.32
CA VAL A 229 3.54 -16.92 -13.19
C VAL A 229 2.23 -16.15 -12.99
N ARG A 230 2.09 -15.48 -11.85
CA ARG A 230 0.88 -14.72 -11.52
C ARG A 230 1.03 -13.26 -11.96
N ASN A 231 0.74 -12.98 -13.23
CA ASN A 231 0.91 -11.67 -13.89
C ASN A 231 -0.35 -10.77 -13.77
N GLY A 232 -0.35 -9.62 -14.47
CA GLY A 232 -1.57 -8.81 -14.64
C GLY A 232 -2.35 -9.17 -15.91
N SER A 233 -3.63 -8.82 -15.95
CA SER A 233 -4.50 -8.94 -17.12
C SER A 233 -3.92 -8.14 -18.28
N ARG A 234 -4.13 -8.64 -19.49
CA ARG A 234 -3.82 -7.90 -20.72
C ARG A 234 -4.88 -6.86 -21.10
N GLY A 235 -5.91 -6.68 -20.27
CA GLY A 235 -7.02 -5.76 -20.50
C GLY A 235 -8.20 -6.36 -21.26
N LEU A 236 -8.13 -7.66 -21.64
CA LEU A 236 -9.24 -8.39 -22.25
C LEU A 236 -10.19 -8.90 -21.16
N LEU A 237 -10.80 -7.99 -20.41
CA LEU A 237 -11.56 -8.35 -19.20
C LEU A 237 -12.70 -9.34 -19.46
N TRP A 238 -13.25 -9.38 -20.67
CA TRP A 238 -14.29 -10.32 -21.08
C TRP A 238 -13.77 -11.75 -21.33
N LEU A 239 -12.46 -11.94 -21.43
CA LEU A 239 -11.79 -13.24 -21.57
C LEU A 239 -11.10 -13.69 -20.29
N GLU A 240 -11.20 -12.93 -19.20
CA GLU A 240 -10.66 -13.37 -17.92
C GLU A 240 -11.48 -14.57 -17.38
N THR A 241 -10.88 -15.62 -16.84
CA THR A 241 -9.43 -15.82 -16.61
C THR A 241 -8.71 -16.19 -17.92
N LEU A 242 -7.79 -15.33 -18.39
CA LEU A 242 -7.00 -15.57 -19.60
C LEU A 242 -5.71 -16.30 -19.23
N VAL A 243 -5.68 -17.62 -19.44
CA VAL A 243 -4.49 -18.44 -19.20
C VAL A 243 -3.61 -18.40 -20.45
N GLU A 244 -2.33 -18.08 -20.30
CA GLU A 244 -1.35 -18.19 -21.37
C GLU A 244 -0.34 -19.29 -21.07
N VAL A 245 0.11 -20.01 -22.10
CA VAL A 245 1.23 -20.96 -22.01
C VAL A 245 2.39 -20.45 -22.86
N GLU A 246 3.61 -20.56 -22.34
CA GLU A 246 4.83 -20.26 -23.11
C GLU A 246 5.17 -21.40 -24.07
N THR A 247 5.30 -21.09 -25.35
CA THR A 247 5.80 -22.01 -26.40
C THR A 247 6.96 -21.36 -27.17
N PRO A 248 7.71 -22.13 -27.97
CA PRO A 248 8.78 -21.57 -28.82
C PRO A 248 8.32 -20.48 -29.79
N GLU A 249 7.06 -20.52 -30.22
CA GLU A 249 6.44 -19.56 -31.15
C GLU A 249 5.90 -18.31 -30.44
N GLY A 250 5.87 -18.30 -29.11
CA GLY A 250 5.32 -17.23 -28.28
C GLY A 250 4.29 -17.76 -27.27
N ARG A 251 3.54 -16.86 -26.64
CA ARG A 251 2.48 -17.26 -25.71
C ARG A 251 1.22 -17.64 -26.47
N VAL A 252 0.61 -18.76 -26.12
CA VAL A 252 -0.71 -19.18 -26.64
C VAL A 252 -1.78 -18.94 -25.58
N ALA A 253 -2.85 -18.26 -25.95
CA ALA A 253 -3.91 -17.81 -25.05
C ALA A 253 -5.11 -18.77 -25.02
N TYR A 254 -5.64 -18.99 -23.82
CA TYR A 254 -6.87 -19.74 -23.56
C TYR A 254 -7.78 -18.93 -22.65
N GLY A 255 -9.04 -18.76 -23.03
CA GLY A 255 -9.98 -17.99 -22.21
C GLY A 255 -11.41 -17.96 -22.77
N PRO A 256 -12.41 -17.62 -21.94
CA PRO A 256 -12.32 -17.52 -20.48
C PRO A 256 -12.21 -18.91 -19.84
N VAL A 257 -11.18 -19.14 -19.01
CA VAL A 257 -10.96 -20.43 -18.36
C VAL A 257 -11.64 -20.46 -17.00
N GLY A 258 -12.48 -21.47 -16.77
CA GLY A 258 -12.99 -21.84 -15.46
C GLY A 258 -12.25 -23.05 -14.87
N VAL A 259 -12.46 -23.31 -13.58
CA VAL A 259 -11.88 -24.47 -12.88
C VAL A 259 -12.24 -25.80 -13.55
N ALA A 260 -13.47 -25.91 -14.04
CA ALA A 260 -13.98 -27.13 -14.68
C ALA A 260 -13.31 -27.42 -16.05
N ASP A 261 -12.72 -26.41 -16.70
CA ASP A 261 -12.08 -26.55 -18.01
C ASP A 261 -10.62 -27.06 -17.89
N VAL A 262 -10.01 -26.97 -16.70
CA VAL A 262 -8.60 -27.31 -16.49
C VAL A 262 -8.26 -28.74 -16.92
N PRO A 263 -9.04 -29.78 -16.53
CA PRO A 263 -8.75 -31.14 -16.96
C PRO A 263 -8.78 -31.30 -18.49
N SER A 264 -9.79 -30.74 -19.17
CA SER A 264 -9.93 -30.88 -20.63
C SER A 264 -8.87 -30.09 -21.39
N LEU A 265 -8.45 -28.93 -20.87
CA LEU A 265 -7.32 -28.17 -21.41
C LEU A 265 -6.03 -28.99 -21.35
N LEU A 266 -5.74 -29.60 -20.20
CA LEU A 266 -4.56 -30.44 -20.03
C LEU A 266 -4.60 -31.67 -20.93
N ASP A 267 -5.75 -32.34 -21.05
CA ASP A 267 -5.96 -33.49 -21.95
C ASP A 267 -5.74 -33.10 -23.42
N ALA A 268 -6.16 -31.89 -23.81
CA ALA A 268 -5.97 -31.37 -25.16
C ALA A 268 -4.53 -30.95 -25.48
N GLY A 269 -3.63 -30.92 -24.48
CA GLY A 269 -2.24 -30.52 -24.67
C GLY A 269 -1.99 -29.02 -24.44
N LEU A 270 -2.64 -28.43 -23.43
CA LEU A 270 -2.43 -27.04 -22.99
C LEU A 270 -0.95 -26.68 -22.93
N LEU A 271 -0.11 -27.53 -22.32
CA LEU A 271 1.32 -27.26 -22.10
C LEU A 271 2.14 -27.18 -23.41
N GLN A 272 1.57 -27.62 -24.53
CA GLN A 272 2.19 -27.52 -25.85
C GLN A 272 1.49 -26.49 -26.76
N GLY A 273 0.58 -25.67 -26.23
CA GLY A 273 -0.14 -24.68 -27.04
C GLY A 273 -1.12 -25.29 -28.04
N ARG A 274 -1.66 -26.48 -27.76
CA ARG A 274 -2.52 -27.22 -28.70
C ARG A 274 -3.95 -26.64 -28.80
N PRO A 275 -4.65 -26.89 -29.92
CA PRO A 275 -6.02 -26.42 -30.10
C PRO A 275 -6.98 -26.94 -29.01
N HIS A 276 -7.84 -26.05 -28.53
CA HIS A 276 -8.95 -26.32 -27.61
C HIS A 276 -10.09 -25.35 -27.95
N ALA A 277 -11.32 -25.63 -27.53
CA ALA A 277 -12.46 -24.73 -27.76
C ALA A 277 -12.24 -23.31 -27.18
N LEU A 278 -11.41 -23.20 -26.13
CA LEU A 278 -11.04 -21.95 -25.48
C LEU A 278 -9.76 -21.32 -26.04
N CYS A 279 -9.09 -21.94 -27.01
CA CYS A 279 -7.81 -21.48 -27.55
C CYS A 279 -8.01 -20.31 -28.53
N HIS A 280 -7.27 -19.22 -28.32
CA HIS A 280 -7.26 -18.02 -29.18
C HIS A 280 -6.02 -17.94 -30.08
N GLY A 281 -5.14 -18.94 -30.03
CA GLY A 281 -3.86 -18.93 -30.73
C GLY A 281 -2.81 -18.05 -30.02
N LEU A 282 -1.84 -17.56 -30.79
CA LEU A 282 -0.78 -16.70 -30.25
C LEU A 282 -1.37 -15.41 -29.68
N THR A 283 -1.07 -15.10 -28.41
CA THR A 283 -1.67 -13.97 -27.69
C THR A 283 -1.47 -12.65 -28.42
N GLU A 284 -0.24 -12.38 -28.87
CA GLU A 284 0.08 -11.13 -29.58
C GLU A 284 -0.53 -11.05 -30.99
N ALA A 285 -0.95 -12.18 -31.57
CA ALA A 285 -1.62 -12.23 -32.86
C ALA A 285 -3.14 -12.05 -32.75
N MET A 286 -3.70 -12.04 -31.53
CA MET A 286 -5.14 -11.80 -31.31
C MET A 286 -5.51 -10.42 -31.88
N PRO A 287 -6.55 -10.30 -32.74
CA PRO A 287 -6.86 -9.05 -33.42
C PRO A 287 -7.04 -7.83 -32.50
N TYR A 288 -7.52 -8.04 -31.27
CA TYR A 288 -7.66 -6.98 -30.28
C TYR A 288 -6.30 -6.43 -29.82
N LEU A 289 -5.31 -7.30 -29.60
CA LEU A 289 -3.98 -6.93 -29.13
C LEU A 289 -3.07 -6.47 -30.27
N ALA A 290 -3.08 -7.18 -31.40
CA ALA A 290 -2.25 -6.88 -32.57
C ALA A 290 -2.51 -5.48 -33.17
N ARG A 291 -3.70 -4.92 -32.93
CA ARG A 291 -4.11 -3.58 -33.42
C ARG A 291 -3.86 -2.47 -32.40
N GLN A 292 -3.35 -2.78 -31.21
CA GLN A 292 -3.10 -1.79 -30.17
C GLN A 292 -1.67 -1.31 -30.15
N GLU A 293 -1.51 -0.02 -29.90
CA GLU A 293 -0.25 0.57 -29.50
C GLU A 293 -0.27 0.81 -27.98
N ARG A 294 0.53 0.04 -27.25
CA ARG A 294 0.54 0.06 -25.78
C ARG A 294 1.72 0.88 -25.29
N LEU A 295 1.47 2.15 -24.94
CA LEU A 295 2.50 3.05 -24.42
C LEU A 295 2.59 2.96 -22.89
N THR A 296 1.57 3.41 -22.16
CA THR A 296 1.51 3.32 -20.69
C THR A 296 1.43 1.86 -20.21
N PHE A 297 0.76 1.01 -20.98
CA PHE A 297 0.53 -0.40 -20.63
C PHE A 297 1.48 -1.38 -21.34
N ALA A 298 2.60 -0.89 -21.87
CA ALA A 298 3.56 -1.69 -22.63
C ALA A 298 3.99 -2.98 -21.92
N ARG A 299 4.09 -2.94 -20.58
CA ARG A 299 4.57 -4.05 -19.74
C ARG A 299 3.46 -4.87 -19.09
N VAL A 300 2.21 -4.42 -19.21
CA VAL A 300 1.08 -5.04 -18.51
C VAL A 300 0.81 -6.44 -19.06
N GLY A 301 0.79 -7.43 -18.16
CA GLY A 301 0.64 -8.85 -18.49
C GLY A 301 1.89 -9.57 -18.99
N LEU A 302 3.03 -8.89 -19.09
CA LEU A 302 4.27 -9.51 -19.56
C LEU A 302 5.10 -10.12 -18.43
N ALA A 303 5.20 -9.43 -17.30
CA ALA A 303 6.10 -9.77 -16.20
C ALA A 303 5.35 -10.24 -14.95
N ASP A 304 6.04 -10.99 -14.10
CA ASP A 304 5.65 -11.18 -12.71
C ASP A 304 5.84 -9.85 -11.94
N PRO A 305 4.76 -9.23 -11.41
CA PRO A 305 4.86 -7.97 -10.69
C PRO A 305 5.66 -8.06 -9.39
N LEU A 306 5.88 -9.26 -8.84
CA LEU A 306 6.65 -9.48 -7.61
C LEU A 306 8.12 -9.89 -7.87
N SER A 307 8.52 -10.06 -9.14
CA SER A 307 9.89 -10.44 -9.52
C SER A 307 10.76 -9.21 -9.78
N LEU A 308 11.74 -8.95 -8.92
CA LEU A 308 12.76 -7.92 -9.16
C LEU A 308 13.62 -8.23 -10.40
N ALA A 309 13.82 -9.51 -10.70
CA ALA A 309 14.55 -9.95 -11.89
C ALA A 309 13.77 -9.62 -13.17
N ASP A 310 12.46 -9.86 -13.19
CA ASP A 310 11.60 -9.49 -14.32
C ASP A 310 11.53 -7.97 -14.46
N TYR A 311 11.39 -7.25 -13.34
CA TYR A 311 11.43 -5.79 -13.33
C TYR A 311 12.73 -5.26 -13.94
N ALA A 312 13.87 -5.86 -13.60
CA ALA A 312 15.17 -5.53 -14.17
C ALA A 312 15.23 -5.83 -15.68
N ALA A 313 14.80 -7.02 -16.10
CA ALA A 313 14.80 -7.46 -17.50
C ALA A 313 13.90 -6.58 -18.38
N GLN A 314 12.83 -6.03 -17.82
CA GLN A 314 11.93 -5.09 -18.48
C GLN A 314 12.43 -3.64 -18.45
N GLY A 315 13.65 -3.39 -17.98
CA GLY A 315 14.27 -2.06 -17.96
C GLY A 315 13.82 -1.16 -16.79
N GLY A 316 13.25 -1.72 -15.73
CA GLY A 316 12.77 -0.98 -14.56
C GLY A 316 13.87 -0.14 -13.88
N TRP A 317 15.11 -0.64 -13.86
CA TRP A 317 16.25 0.07 -13.25
C TRP A 317 16.91 1.12 -14.14
N GLN A 318 16.49 1.28 -15.40
CA GLN A 318 17.21 2.15 -16.33
C GLN A 318 17.21 3.61 -15.87
N GLY A 319 16.06 4.10 -15.39
CA GLY A 319 15.95 5.46 -14.85
C GLY A 319 16.85 5.68 -13.63
N LEU A 320 16.87 4.73 -12.69
CA LEU A 320 17.71 4.78 -11.50
C LEU A 320 19.20 4.76 -11.87
N LYS A 321 19.63 3.86 -12.76
CA LYS A 321 21.02 3.77 -13.21
C LYS A 321 21.49 5.06 -13.89
N ASN A 322 20.62 5.68 -14.70
CA ASN A 322 20.91 6.96 -15.33
C ASN A 322 21.05 8.06 -14.27
N ALA A 323 20.09 8.20 -13.37
CA ALA A 323 20.11 9.23 -12.33
C ALA A 323 21.30 9.08 -11.37
N ALA A 324 21.66 7.87 -10.99
CA ALA A 324 22.80 7.59 -10.11
C ALA A 324 24.15 7.97 -10.73
N ALA A 325 24.23 8.04 -12.07
CA ALA A 325 25.42 8.47 -12.80
C ALA A 325 25.47 9.99 -13.06
N MET A 326 24.43 10.74 -12.67
CA MET A 326 24.30 12.17 -12.90
C MET A 326 24.66 12.99 -11.66
N ALA A 327 25.14 14.21 -11.87
CA ALA A 327 25.23 15.20 -10.79
C ALA A 327 23.81 15.55 -10.30
N PRO A 328 23.60 15.81 -9.00
CA PRO A 328 22.28 16.12 -8.45
C PRO A 328 21.54 17.25 -9.18
N GLU A 329 22.25 18.30 -9.59
CA GLU A 329 21.68 19.46 -10.29
C GLU A 329 21.17 19.06 -11.69
N ALA A 330 21.88 18.15 -12.36
CA ALA A 330 21.47 17.64 -13.66
C ALA A 330 20.22 16.75 -13.55
N VAL A 331 20.07 15.97 -12.47
CA VAL A 331 18.85 15.21 -12.19
C VAL A 331 17.66 16.16 -12.03
N VAL A 332 17.83 17.21 -11.23
CA VAL A 332 16.79 18.23 -11.01
C VAL A 332 16.40 18.90 -12.33
N GLN A 333 17.40 19.32 -13.13
CA GLN A 333 17.14 19.97 -14.41
C GLN A 333 16.39 19.04 -15.38
N GLN A 334 16.77 17.76 -15.46
CA GLN A 334 16.07 16.79 -16.31
C GLN A 334 14.61 16.58 -15.87
N VAL A 335 14.33 16.56 -14.57
CA VAL A 335 12.94 16.50 -14.06
C VAL A 335 12.16 17.74 -14.45
N LEU A 336 12.76 18.94 -14.34
CA LEU A 336 12.13 20.19 -14.78
C LEU A 336 11.84 20.19 -16.28
N ASP A 337 12.83 19.80 -17.10
CA ASP A 337 12.75 19.77 -18.56
C ASP A 337 11.73 18.74 -19.05
N SER A 338 11.57 17.62 -18.32
CA SER A 338 10.58 16.60 -18.65
C SER A 338 9.13 17.11 -18.58
N GLY A 339 8.90 18.24 -17.88
CA GLY A 339 7.56 18.75 -17.61
C GLY A 339 6.72 17.81 -16.74
N LEU A 340 7.33 16.77 -16.13
CA LEU A 340 6.66 15.88 -15.19
C LEU A 340 6.20 16.69 -14.00
N ARG A 341 4.90 17.01 -13.97
CA ARG A 341 4.23 17.51 -12.79
C ARG A 341 3.69 16.31 -12.05
N GLY A 342 4.15 16.10 -10.82
CA GLY A 342 3.53 15.15 -9.92
C GLY A 342 2.05 15.51 -9.78
N ARG A 343 1.17 14.70 -10.36
CA ARG A 343 -0.19 14.57 -9.86
C ARG A 343 -0.07 13.55 -8.75
N GLY A 344 0.07 14.01 -7.51
CA GLY A 344 0.14 13.12 -6.36
C GLY A 344 -0.89 11.99 -6.51
N GLY A 345 -0.45 10.74 -6.37
CA GLY A 345 -1.36 9.62 -6.24
C GLY A 345 -2.22 9.84 -5.00
N ALA A 346 -3.52 9.57 -5.12
CA ALA A 346 -4.64 10.19 -4.41
C ALA A 346 -4.99 11.56 -5.00
N ALA A 347 -6.01 11.55 -5.86
CA ALA A 347 -6.72 12.74 -6.25
C ALA A 347 -7.06 13.59 -5.02
N PHE A 348 -6.78 14.88 -5.11
CA PHE A 348 -7.19 15.93 -4.19
C PHE A 348 -7.15 17.23 -5.00
N PRO A 349 -7.84 18.29 -4.54
CA PRO A 349 -9.26 18.63 -4.73
C PRO A 349 -9.66 19.02 -6.17
#